data_AF-A0A4S2UZK1-F1
#
_entry.id   AF-A0A4S2UZK1-F1
#
_cell.length_a   1.000
_cell.length_b   1.000
_cell.length_c   1.000
_cell.angle_alpha   90.00
_cell.angle_beta   90.00
_cell.angle_gamma   90.00
#
_symmetry.space_group_name_H-M   'P 1'
#
loop_
_entity.id
_entity.type
_entity.pdbx_description
1 polymer ?
#
loop_
_entity_poly.entity_id
_entity_poly.type
_entity_poly.pdbx_seq_one_letter_code
_entity_poly.pdbx_strand_id
1 'polypeptide(L)' 'MTTWRQLLTGLQDNSLNDVERETLVARAAVRLAADRGPKGRRPTIEEVVAIAREEFAVILDAGVAGSALHIWARTGG' A
#
# COMPACT_ATOMS: atom_id res chain seq x y z
N MET A 1 -4.93 -0.95 14.37
CA MET A 1 -3.84 -0.02 14.73
C MET A 1 -2.43 -0.60 14.55
N THR A 2 -2.26 -1.79 13.95
CA THR A 2 -0.96 -2.50 13.85
C THR A 2 -0.20 -2.29 12.53
N THR A 3 -0.87 -1.86 11.47
CA THR A 3 -0.28 -1.80 10.12
C THR A 3 0.81 -0.74 9.97
N TRP A 4 0.66 0.43 10.63
CA TRP A 4 1.60 1.55 10.46
C TRP A 4 2.96 1.31 11.11
N ARG A 5 2.97 0.72 12.32
CA ARG A 5 4.22 0.34 13.00
C ARG A 5 4.95 -0.76 12.25
N GLN A 6 4.24 -1.78 11.76
CA GLN A 6 4.84 -2.84 10.94
C GLN A 6 5.41 -2.32 9.63
N LEU A 7 4.75 -1.35 8.99
CA LEU A 7 5.25 -0.68 7.79
C LEU A 7 6.56 0.07 8.08
N LEU A 8 6.58 0.88 9.13
CA LEU A 8 7.78 1.65 9.50
C LEU A 8 8.94 0.73 9.88
N THR A 9 8.68 -0.36 10.60
CA THR A 9 9.70 -1.35 10.94
C THR A 9 10.19 -2.09 9.69
N GLY A 10 9.31 -2.51 8.78
CA GLY A 10 9.71 -3.16 7.54
C GLY A 10 10.49 -2.23 6.59
N LEU A 11 10.11 -0.95 6.49
CA LEU A 11 10.84 0.03 5.68
C LEU A 11 12.24 0.34 6.23
N GLN A 12 12.44 0.18 7.54
CA GLN A 12 13.74 0.34 8.20
C GLN A 12 14.56 -0.96 8.23
N ASP A 13 13.93 -2.08 7.90
CA ASP A 13 14.58 -3.37 7.82
C ASP A 13 15.31 -3.52 6.48
N ASN A 14 16.62 -3.31 6.52
CA ASN A 14 17.51 -3.48 5.37
C ASN A 14 17.69 -4.94 4.93
N SER A 15 17.08 -5.92 5.62
CA SER A 15 17.06 -7.32 5.18
C SER A 15 15.96 -7.62 4.15
N LEU A 16 14.97 -6.73 4.00
CA LEU A 16 13.93 -6.91 2.99
C LEU A 16 14.47 -6.61 1.59
N ASN A 17 14.14 -7.50 0.65
CA ASN A 17 14.39 -7.23 -0.76
C ASN A 17 13.40 -6.18 -1.30
N ASP A 18 13.70 -5.64 -2.48
CA ASP A 18 12.91 -4.57 -3.09
C ASP A 18 11.45 -4.99 -3.32
N VAL A 19 11.19 -6.25 -3.68
CA VAL A 19 9.84 -6.78 -3.93
C VAL A 19 9.01 -6.84 -2.65
N GLU A 20 9.61 -7.25 -1.54
CA GLU A 20 8.96 -7.29 -0.22
C GLU A 20 8.64 -5.87 0.26
N ARG A 21 9.56 -4.94 0.04
CA ARG A 21 9.40 -3.52 0.36
C ARG A 21 8.26 -2.89 -0.44
N GLU A 22 8.24 -3.09 -1.75
CA GLU A 22 7.16 -2.62 -2.62
C GLU A 22 5.81 -3.21 -2.22
N THR A 23 5.77 -4.50 -1.86
CA THR A 23 4.54 -5.16 -1.41
C THR A 23 4.00 -4.56 -0.11
N LEU A 24 4.88 -4.23 0.84
CA LEU A 24 4.50 -3.56 2.09
C LEU A 24 3.96 -2.16 1.82
N VAL A 25 4.65 -1.39 1.00
CA VAL A 25 4.22 -0.03 0.61
C VAL A 25 2.89 -0.06 -0.13
N ALA A 26 2.70 -0.99 -1.07
CA ALA A 26 1.44 -1.14 -1.80
C ALA A 26 0.26 -1.41 -0.86
N ARG A 27 0.41 -2.28 0.14
CA ARG A 27 -0.63 -2.54 1.14
C ARG A 27 -0.95 -1.32 1.99
N ALA A 28 0.07 -0.56 2.39
CA ALA A 28 -0.12 0.68 3.14
C ALA A 28 -0.79 1.76 2.30
N ALA A 29 -0.38 1.91 1.05
CA ALA A 29 -0.94 2.87 0.11
C ALA A 29 -2.42 2.58 -0.18
N VAL A 30 -2.80 1.30 -0.34
CA VAL A 30 -4.22 0.90 -0.47
C VAL A 30 -5.04 1.34 0.74
N ARG A 31 -4.54 1.09 1.94
CA ARG A 31 -5.27 1.43 3.16
C ARG A 31 -5.40 2.94 3.34
N LEU A 32 -4.34 3.69 3.04
CA LEU A 32 -4.36 5.14 3.11
C LEU A 32 -5.28 5.74 2.03
N ALA A 33 -5.33 5.14 0.84
CA ALA A 33 -6.25 5.55 -0.23
C ALA A 33 -7.71 5.30 0.18
N ALA A 34 -7.98 4.19 0.87
CA ALA A 34 -9.31 3.89 1.40
C ALA A 34 -9.72 4.84 2.53
N ASP A 35 -8.79 5.16 3.44
CA ASP A 35 -9.04 6.06 4.57
C ASP A 35 -9.21 7.52 4.14
N ARG A 36 -8.46 7.98 3.12
CA ARG A 36 -8.55 9.35 2.58
C ARG A 36 -9.66 9.53 1.54
N GLY A 37 -10.10 8.44 0.92
CA GLY A 37 -11.15 8.45 -0.10
C GLY A 37 -12.57 8.57 0.48
N PRO A 38 -13.59 8.70 -0.38
CA PRO A 38 -14.98 8.65 0.04
C PRO A 38 -15.30 7.34 0.76
N LYS A 39 -15.93 7.41 1.94
CA LYS A 39 -16.31 6.22 2.71
C LYS A 39 -17.12 5.26 1.86
N GLY A 40 -16.69 4.00 1.82
CA GLY A 40 -17.35 2.93 1.05
C GLY A 40 -16.95 2.86 -0.42
N ARG A 41 -16.08 3.76 -0.91
CA ARG A 41 -15.50 3.63 -2.26
C ARG A 41 -14.21 2.82 -2.18
N ARG A 42 -14.09 1.83 -3.06
CA ARG A 42 -12.83 1.10 -3.25
C ARG A 42 -11.80 2.02 -3.94
N PRO A 43 -10.55 2.07 -3.46
CA PRO A 43 -9.49 2.82 -4.13
C PRO A 43 -9.16 2.24 -5.51
N THR A 44 -8.71 3.08 -6.43
CA THR A 44 -8.22 2.64 -7.75
C THR A 44 -6.73 2.35 -7.73
N ILE A 45 -6.22 1.66 -8.76
CA ILE A 45 -4.78 1.39 -8.91
C ILE A 45 -4.00 2.70 -8.98
N GLU A 46 -4.49 3.69 -9.71
CA GLU A 46 -3.83 5.00 -9.84
C GLU A 46 -3.73 5.72 -8.50
N GLU A 47 -4.77 5.65 -7.67
CA GLU A 47 -4.78 6.27 -6.34
C GLU A 47 -3.76 5.62 -5.41
N VAL A 48 -3.61 4.30 -5.49
CA VAL A 48 -2.61 3.54 -4.74
C VAL A 48 -1.20 3.90 -5.19
N VAL A 49 -0.96 3.99 -6.50
CA VAL A 49 0.34 4.39 -7.06
C VAL A 49 0.68 5.84 -6.68
N ALA A 50 -0.30 6.74 -6.75
CA ALA A 50 -0.13 8.13 -6.37
C ALA A 50 0.27 8.27 -4.88
N ILE A 51 -0.46 7.59 -3.99
CA ILE A 51 -0.13 7.59 -2.56
C ILE A 51 1.24 6.96 -2.29
N ALA A 52 1.57 5.85 -2.95
CA ALA A 52 2.89 5.22 -2.79
C ALA A 52 4.04 6.19 -3.12
N ARG A 53 3.84 6.98 -4.17
CA ARG A 53 4.81 8.01 -4.59
C ARG A 53 4.84 9.19 -3.62
N GLU A 54 3.69 9.75 -3.28
CA GLU A 54 3.58 10.98 -2.50
C GLU A 54 4.00 10.80 -1.05
N GLU A 55 3.64 9.67 -0.44
CA GLU A 55 3.81 9.44 1.00
C GLU A 55 5.03 8.58 1.33
N PHE A 56 5.48 7.75 0.38
CA PHE A 56 6.58 6.81 0.60
C PHE A 56 7.74 6.98 -0.38
N ALA A 57 7.65 7.88 -1.35
CA ALA A 57 8.65 8.08 -2.41
C ALA A 57 8.98 6.79 -3.19
N VAL A 58 8.03 5.86 -3.29
CA VAL A 58 8.17 4.59 -4.01
C VAL A 58 7.34 4.62 -5.29
N ILE A 59 7.95 4.21 -6.40
CA ILE A 59 7.26 4.00 -7.66
C ILE A 59 6.81 2.55 -7.70
N LEU A 60 5.51 2.30 -7.57
CA LEU A 60 4.97 0.95 -7.65
C LEU A 60 4.62 0.57 -9.08
N ASP A 61 4.90 -0.68 -9.43
CA ASP A 61 4.31 -1.31 -10.59
C ASP A 61 2.79 -1.49 -10.42
N ALA A 62 2.04 -1.31 -11.51
CA ALA A 62 0.58 -1.42 -11.51
C ALA A 62 0.10 -2.83 -11.12
N GLY A 63 0.87 -3.87 -11.43
CA GLY A 63 0.60 -5.25 -11.03
C GLY A 63 0.76 -5.47 -9.53
N VAL A 64 1.75 -4.84 -8.89
CA VAL A 64 1.94 -4.88 -7.43
C VAL A 64 0.81 -4.13 -6.72
N ALA A 65 0.46 -2.95 -7.20
CA ALA A 65 -0.67 -2.17 -6.69
C ALA A 65 -2.01 -2.92 -6.86
N GLY A 66 -2.24 -3.54 -8.02
CA GLY A 66 -3.42 -4.36 -8.29
C GLY A 66 -3.51 -5.58 -7.37
N SER A 67 -2.39 -6.27 -7.14
CA SER A 67 -2.31 -7.41 -6.22
C SER A 67 -2.64 -7.00 -4.79
N ALA A 68 -2.10 -5.87 -4.33
CA ALA A 68 -2.40 -5.31 -3.01
C ALA A 68 -3.89 -4.94 -2.88
N LEU A 69 -4.48 -4.30 -3.89
CA LEU A 69 -5.90 -3.98 -3.94
C LEU A 69 -6.80 -5.21 -3.91
N HIS A 70 -6.39 -6.28 -4.61
CA HIS A 70 -7.13 -7.54 -4.62
C HIS A 70 -7.11 -8.20 -3.23
N ILE A 71 -5.95 -8.23 -2.57
CA ILE A 71 -5.81 -8.75 -1.21
C ILE A 71 -6.65 -7.93 -0.23
N TRP A 72 -6.54 -6.60 -0.25
CA TRP A 72 -7.27 -5.71 0.66
C TRP A 72 -8.78 -5.89 0.57
N ALA A 73 -9.33 -5.99 -0.65
CA ALA A 73 -10.76 -6.21 -0.86
C ALA A 73 -11.25 -7.55 -0.30
N ARG A 74 -10.41 -8.59 -0.30
CA ARG A 74 -10.74 -9.88 0.33
C ARG A 74 -10.66 -9.85 1.85
N THR A 75 -9.83 -8.98 2.41
CA THR A 75 -9.65 -8.84 3.87
C THR A 75 -10.63 -7.88 4.55
N GLY A 76 -11.60 -7.35 3.80
CA GLY A 76 -12.78 -6.72 4.38
C GLY A 76 -12.74 -5.20 4.56
N GLY A 77 -11.84 -4.47 3.89
CA GLY A 77 -11.88 -3.01 3.83
C GLY A 77 -11.47 -2.32 5.13
#